data_AF-A0A3B0W455-F1
#
_entry.id   AF-A0A3B0W455-F1
#
_cell.length_a   1.000
_cell.length_b   1.000
_cell.length_c   1.000
_cell.angle_alpha   90.00
_cell.angle_beta   90.00
_cell.angle_gamma   90.00
#
_symmetry.space_group_name_H-M   'P 1'
#
loop_
_entity.id
_entity.type
_entity.pdbx_description
1 polymer ?
#
loop_
_entity_poly.entity_id
_entity_poly.type
_entity_poly.pdbx_seq_one_letter_code
_entity_poly.pdbx_strand_id
1 'polypeptide(L)' 'MKGTKIKDSIMTISQTAKKLGVRTYEYLYDRVSGRYNMPSLAQLIKEDSSGYVSVI' A
#
# COMPACT_ATOMS: atom_id res chain seq x y z
N MET A 1 9.96 0.95 22.22
CA MET A 1 9.53 2.34 21.96
C MET A 1 8.45 2.36 20.86
N LYS A 2 7.49 3.30 20.92
CA LYS A 2 6.38 3.39 19.95
C LYS A 2 6.83 3.88 18.56
N GLY A 3 7.87 4.71 18.51
CA GLY A 3 8.43 5.24 17.25
C GLY A 3 9.02 4.17 16.32
N THR A 4 9.69 3.15 16.86
CA THR A 4 10.23 2.02 16.07
C THR A 4 9.10 1.27 15.36
N LYS A 5 8.02 0.93 16.07
CA LYS A 5 6.87 0.21 15.51
C LYS A 5 6.19 0.97 14.37
N ILE A 6 6.08 2.30 14.50
CA ILE A 6 5.51 3.17 13.45
C ILE A 6 6.42 3.16 12.22
N LYS A 7 7.73 3.31 12.42
CA LYS A 7 8.71 3.27 11.33
C LYS A 7 8.67 1.93 10.59
N ASP A 8 8.63 0.81 11.32
CA ASP A 8 8.58 -0.54 10.75
C ASP A 8 7.30 -0.72 9.92
N SER A 9 6.16 -0.24 10.43
CA SER A 9 4.86 -0.32 9.72
C SER A 9 4.88 0.48 8.41
N ILE A 10 5.39 1.72 8.43
CA ILE A 10 5.50 2.55 7.23
C ILE A 10 6.47 1.92 6.23
N MET A 11 7.57 1.33 6.71
CA MET A 11 8.53 0.63 5.87
C MET A 11 7.89 -0.58 5.16
N THR A 12 7.15 -1.42 5.88
CA THR A 12 6.43 -2.56 5.28
C THR A 12 5.44 -2.10 4.22
N ILE A 13 4.61 -1.08 4.52
CA ILE A 13 3.65 -0.53 3.56
C ILE A 13 4.36 0.00 2.31
N SER A 14 5.47 0.73 2.48
CA SER A 14 6.24 1.29 1.37
C SER A 14 6.84 0.22 0.47
N GLN A 15 7.40 -0.84 1.05
CA GLN A 15 7.95 -1.97 0.31
C GLN A 15 6.88 -2.73 -0.47
N THR A 16 5.72 -2.99 0.15
CA THR A 16 4.60 -3.68 -0.50
C THR A 16 4.01 -2.83 -1.63
N ALA A 17 3.77 -1.54 -1.40
CA ALA A 17 3.28 -0.63 -2.44
C ALA A 17 4.24 -0.59 -3.64
N LYS A 18 5.55 -0.47 -3.39
CA LYS A 18 6.57 -0.51 -4.44
C LYS A 18 6.56 -1.81 -5.23
N LYS A 19 6.39 -2.97 -4.56
CA LYS A 19 6.32 -4.28 -5.23
C LYS A 19 5.12 -4.36 -6.19
N LEU A 20 4.01 -3.74 -5.83
CA LEU A 20 2.76 -3.71 -6.61
C LEU A 20 2.70 -2.57 -7.63
N GLY A 21 3.78 -1.80 -7.81
CA GLY A 21 3.79 -0.65 -8.71
C GLY A 21 2.98 0.57 -8.21
N VAL A 22 2.50 0.54 -6.97
CA VAL A 22 1.69 1.61 -6.39
C VAL A 22 2.58 2.73 -5.85
N ARG A 23 2.21 3.99 -6.13
CA ARG A 23 2.89 5.15 -5.56
C ARG A 23 2.62 5.26 -4.06
N THR A 24 3.63 4.95 -3.24
CA THR A 24 3.54 4.93 -1.77
C THR A 24 2.95 6.21 -1.17
N TYR A 25 3.32 7.38 -1.69
CA TYR A 25 2.81 8.66 -1.19
C TYR A 25 1.29 8.79 -1.38
N GLU A 26 0.78 8.46 -2.56
CA GLU A 26 -0.65 8.57 -2.86
C GLU A 26 -1.46 7.57 -2.05
N TYR A 27 -0.95 6.33 -1.93
CA TYR A 27 -1.57 5.32 -1.08
C TYR A 27 -1.63 5.78 0.39
N LEU A 28 -0.53 6.28 0.94
CA LEU A 28 -0.52 6.73 2.34
C LEU A 28 -1.44 7.95 2.54
N TYR A 29 -1.45 8.88 1.58
CA TYR A 29 -2.35 10.04 1.62
C TYR A 29 -3.81 9.62 1.57
N ASP A 30 -4.20 8.68 0.71
CA ASP A 30 -5.56 8.13 0.64
C ASP A 30 -6.01 7.49 1.97
N ARG A 31 -5.11 6.76 2.65
CA ARG A 31 -5.41 6.14 3.95
C ARG A 31 -5.48 7.15 5.09
N VAL A 32 -4.53 8.09 5.15
CA VAL A 32 -4.45 9.09 6.22
C VAL A 32 -5.57 10.13 6.10
N SER A 33 -5.99 10.45 4.88
CA SER A 33 -7.14 11.33 4.62
C SER A 33 -8.50 10.65 4.82
N GLY A 34 -8.53 9.33 5.04
CA GLY A 34 -9.76 8.56 5.23
C GLY A 34 -10.61 8.42 3.97
N ARG A 35 -10.04 8.67 2.78
CA ARG A 35 -10.75 8.58 1.49
C ARG A 35 -11.01 7.13 1.09
N TYR A 36 -10.02 6.25 1.30
CA TYR A 36 -10.11 4.83 0.93
C TYR A 36 -10.53 4.58 -0.52
N ASN A 37 -10.18 5.48 -1.45
CA ASN A 37 -10.52 5.35 -2.86
C ASN A 37 -9.65 4.31 -3.56
N MET A 38 -8.44 4.07 -3.07
CA MET A 38 -7.54 3.07 -3.62
C MET A 38 -7.85 1.68 -3.04
N PRO A 39 -7.77 0.60 -3.83
CA PRO A 39 -7.82 -0.77 -3.32
C PRO A 39 -6.77 -1.00 -2.23
N SER A 40 -7.08 -1.85 -1.26
CA SER A 40 -6.09 -2.24 -0.25
C SER A 40 -4.92 -2.98 -0.88
N LEU A 41 -3.71 -2.85 -0.32
CA LEU A 41 -2.56 -3.65 -0.78
C LEU A 41 -2.85 -5.15 -0.74
N ALA A 42 -3.69 -5.62 0.19
CA ALA A 42 -4.10 -7.02 0.26
C ALA A 42 -4.99 -7.45 -0.92
N GLN A 43 -5.86 -6.58 -1.43
CA GLN A 43 -6.64 -6.85 -2.65
C GLN A 43 -5.71 -6.91 -3.87
N LEU A 44 -4.81 -5.93 -3.99
CA LEU A 44 -3.84 -5.89 -5.09
C LEU A 44 -2.92 -7.11 -5.10
N ILE A 45 -2.51 -7.64 -3.94
CA ILE A 45 -1.74 -8.91 -3.87
C ILE A 45 -2.54 -10.09 -4.43
N LYS A 46 -3.85 -10.16 -4.17
CA LYS A 46 -4.71 -11.23 -4.71
C LYS A 46 -4.87 -11.12 -6.22
N GLU A 47 -5.00 -9.89 -6.72
CA GLU A 47 -5.13 -9.59 -8.15
C GLU A 47 -3.83 -9.87 -8.91
N ASP A 48 -2.68 -9.45 -8.38
CA ASP A 48 -1.35 -9.73 -8.94
C ASP A 48 -1.07 -11.24 -9.01
N SER A 49 -1.42 -11.99 -7.96
CA SER A 49 -1.29 -13.45 -7.97
C SER A 49 -2.20 -14.15 -9.00
N SER A 50 -3.24 -13.48 -9.49
CA SER A 50 -4.15 -13.99 -10.53
C SER A 50 -3.73 -13.58 -11.96
N GLY A 51 -2.67 -12.78 -12.11
CA GLY A 51 -2.12 -12.36 -13.41
C GLY A 51 -2.81 -11.14 -14.04
N TYR A 52 -3.66 -10.43 -13.30
CA TYR A 52 -4.35 -9.22 -13.77
C TYR A 52 -3.92 -8.02 -12.93
N VAL A 53 -3.09 -7.13 -13.49
CA VAL A 53 -2.69 -5.87 -12.82
C VAL A 53 -3.30 -4.70 -13.58
N SER A 54 -4.37 -4.12 -13.04
CA SER A 54 -4.81 -2.79 -13.46
C SER A 54 -3.87 -1.77 -12.81
N VAL A 55 -3.07 -1.08 -13.62
CA VAL A 55 -2.22 0.00 -13.13
C VAL A 55 -3.14 1.15 -12.70
N ILE A 56 -3.06 1.53 -11.43
CA ILE A 56 -3.72 2.71 -10.82
C ILE A 56 -2.67 3.77 -10.51
#